data_AF-A0A1Y4JAA7-F1
#
_entry.id   AF-A0A1Y4JAA7-F1
#
_cell.length_a   1.000
_cell.length_b   1.000
_cell.length_c   1.000
_cell.angle_alpha   90.00
_cell.angle_beta   90.00
_cell.angle_gamma   90.00
#
_symmetry.space_group_name_H-M   'P 1'
#
loop_
_entity.id
_entity.type
_entity.pdbx_description
1 polymer ?
#
loop_
_entity_poly.entity_id
_entity_poly.type
_entity_poly.pdbx_seq_one_letter_code
_entity_poly.pdbx_strand_id
1 'polypeptide(L)'
;MMKAKKWMALALSAVMAVGMLTGCGGGGTASNRSAMTVSQVNSALRKVDSEAKAKTLDDLNEAVEATADYMLSRGVRDANTLLGFIAAERGYREDSTKYGTAFVVSDKELEAGVSASSAASAIASQVGLSVDIAKIEELGTLDSPEKAAAAVILGVDEGLKQWSDNPFFNIGNVTYAVSGRKVTMPNDAVYYLIVVEMNTASK
;
A
#
# COMPACT_ATOMS: atom_id res chain seq x y z
N MET A 1 22.66 10.46 -41.45
CA MET A 1 22.27 9.83 -40.17
C MET A 1 20.76 9.96 -40.02
N MET A 2 20.00 8.90 -40.29
CA MET A 2 18.54 8.88 -40.09
C MET A 2 18.23 8.32 -38.69
N LYS A 3 17.58 9.12 -37.83
CA LYS A 3 16.97 8.65 -36.59
C LYS A 3 15.46 8.71 -36.75
N ALA A 4 14.89 7.63 -37.26
CA ALA A 4 13.47 7.39 -37.21
C ALA A 4 13.24 6.05 -36.48
N LYS A 5 12.87 6.13 -35.20
CA LYS A 5 12.09 5.09 -34.52
C LYS A 5 11.13 5.76 -33.52
N LYS A 6 9.98 6.14 -34.07
CA LYS A 6 8.69 6.20 -33.35
C LYS A 6 8.27 4.76 -32.99
N TRP A 7 7.08 4.58 -32.40
CA TRP A 7 6.44 3.34 -31.92
C TRP A 7 6.85 3.00 -30.47
N MET A 8 5.99 3.02 -29.45
CA MET A 8 4.56 2.69 -29.40
C MET A 8 3.76 3.67 -28.53
N ALA A 9 2.64 4.12 -29.08
CA ALA A 9 1.56 4.75 -28.34
C ALA A 9 0.78 3.67 -27.56
N LEU A 10 0.56 3.93 -26.27
CA LEU A 10 -0.30 3.18 -25.37
C LEU A 10 -1.76 3.41 -25.80
N ALA A 11 -2.29 2.55 -26.67
CA ALA A 11 -3.70 2.53 -27.03
C ALA A 11 -4.48 1.70 -26.01
N LEU A 12 -4.94 2.35 -24.94
CA LEU A 12 -5.97 1.81 -24.04
C LEU A 12 -7.22 2.67 -24.17
N SER A 13 -7.78 2.68 -25.38
CA SER A 13 -9.09 3.27 -25.65
C SER A 13 -10.18 2.26 -25.30
N ALA A 14 -10.81 2.53 -24.16
CA ALA A 14 -12.24 2.39 -23.86
C ALA A 14 -13.04 1.38 -24.68
N VAL A 15 -13.44 0.29 -24.02
CA VAL A 15 -14.52 -0.59 -24.47
C VAL A 15 -15.57 -0.68 -23.36
N MET A 16 -16.77 -0.24 -23.72
CA MET A 16 -18.08 -0.44 -23.10
C MET A 16 -18.45 0.42 -21.87
N ALA A 17 -19.10 1.54 -22.16
CA ALA A 17 -20.16 2.07 -21.34
C ALA A 17 -21.30 1.02 -21.18
N VAL A 18 -21.67 0.73 -19.93
CA VAL A 18 -23.06 0.38 -19.57
C VAL A 18 -23.35 1.19 -18.32
N GLY A 19 -24.33 2.08 -18.43
CA GLY A 19 -24.71 2.98 -17.35
C GLY A 19 -25.46 2.27 -16.23
N MET A 20 -25.30 2.83 -15.03
CA MET A 20 -26.42 3.01 -14.12
C MET A 20 -26.32 4.43 -13.55
N LEU A 21 -27.26 5.27 -13.97
CA LEU A 21 -27.73 6.39 -13.17
C LEU A 21 -28.30 5.81 -11.87
N THR A 22 -27.53 5.84 -10.79
CA THR A 22 -27.99 5.94 -9.39
C THR A 22 -26.81 6.54 -8.63
N GLY A 23 -26.84 7.68 -7.96
CA GLY A 23 -27.90 8.62 -7.65
C GLY A 23 -27.24 9.83 -7.00
N CYS A 24 -27.76 11.01 -7.30
CA CYS A 24 -27.59 12.18 -6.44
C CYS A 24 -28.20 11.82 -5.09
N GLY A 25 -27.39 11.80 -4.02
CA GLY A 25 -27.85 11.36 -2.71
C GLY A 25 -26.93 11.80 -1.59
N GLY A 26 -27.19 12.99 -1.06
CA GLY A 26 -27.01 13.25 0.37
C GLY A 26 -25.67 13.86 0.76
N GLY A 27 -25.70 15.17 1.01
CA GLY A 27 -24.73 15.80 1.88
C GLY A 27 -24.77 15.19 3.29
N GLY A 28 -23.59 14.99 3.86
CA GLY A 28 -23.40 14.47 5.20
C GLY A 28 -21.93 14.56 5.55
N THR A 29 -21.57 15.64 6.24
CA THR A 29 -20.29 15.77 6.93
C THR A 29 -20.12 14.58 7.88
N ALA A 30 -18.97 13.92 7.79
CA ALA A 30 -18.44 12.81 8.60
C ALA A 30 -18.79 11.36 8.19
N SER A 31 -17.72 10.55 8.16
CA SER A 31 -17.67 9.09 8.34
C SER A 31 -18.20 8.17 7.23
N ASN A 32 -17.41 8.00 6.16
CA ASN A 32 -17.34 6.71 5.45
C ASN A 32 -15.87 6.20 5.36
N ARG A 33 -15.12 6.42 6.44
CA ARG A 33 -13.74 5.96 6.64
C ARG A 33 -13.78 4.52 7.16
N SER A 34 -14.15 3.54 6.34
CA SER A 34 -13.99 2.13 6.73
C SER A 34 -12.51 1.87 6.96
N ALA A 35 -12.11 1.77 8.23
CA ALA A 35 -10.75 1.43 8.61
C ALA A 35 -10.51 -0.04 8.30
N MET A 36 -9.40 -0.33 7.64
CA MET A 36 -8.96 -1.69 7.36
C MET A 36 -8.79 -2.47 8.66
N THR A 37 -9.17 -3.75 8.68
CA THR A 37 -9.03 -4.56 9.91
C THR A 37 -7.75 -5.39 9.92
N VAL A 38 -6.93 -5.19 10.95
CA VAL A 38 -5.66 -5.93 11.13
C VAL A 38 -5.88 -7.44 11.31
N SER A 39 -7.06 -7.85 11.81
CA SER A 39 -7.42 -9.26 11.92
C SER A 39 -7.55 -9.94 10.56
N GLN A 40 -8.14 -9.27 9.57
CA GLN A 40 -8.24 -9.77 8.19
C GLN A 40 -6.90 -9.75 7.47
N VAL A 41 -6.06 -8.72 7.68
CA VAL A 41 -4.66 -8.71 7.18
C VAL A 41 -3.91 -9.93 7.70
N ASN A 42 -3.95 -10.19 9.00
CA ASN A 42 -3.32 -11.38 9.59
C ASN A 42 -3.98 -12.70 9.15
N SER A 43 -5.24 -12.70 8.76
CA SER A 43 -5.87 -13.88 8.16
C SER A 43 -5.30 -14.16 6.77
N ALA A 44 -5.08 -13.11 5.97
CA ALA A 44 -4.45 -13.23 4.66
C ALA A 44 -3.00 -13.71 4.77
N LEU A 45 -2.19 -13.15 5.69
CA LEU A 45 -0.81 -13.59 5.94
C LEU A 45 -0.74 -15.07 6.38
N ARG A 46 -1.67 -15.52 7.22
CA ARG A 46 -1.73 -16.92 7.67
C ARG A 46 -2.10 -17.90 6.56
N LYS A 47 -2.86 -17.48 5.55
CA LYS A 47 -3.24 -18.35 4.42
C LYS A 47 -2.04 -18.75 3.55
N VAL A 48 -1.00 -17.92 3.55
CA VAL A 48 0.23 -18.11 2.76
C VAL A 48 1.42 -18.60 3.60
N ASP A 49 1.10 -19.12 4.80
CA ASP A 49 2.06 -19.64 5.78
C ASP A 49 3.18 -18.63 6.14
N SER A 50 2.84 -17.33 6.16
CA SER A 50 3.79 -16.29 6.54
C SER A 50 3.93 -16.20 8.06
N GLU A 51 5.18 -16.11 8.53
CA GLU A 51 5.50 -15.83 9.94
C GLU A 51 5.27 -14.36 10.32
N ALA A 52 5.13 -13.47 9.34
CA ALA A 52 4.88 -12.04 9.56
C ALA A 52 3.53 -11.83 10.25
N LYS A 53 3.52 -10.96 11.25
CA LYS A 53 2.30 -10.57 11.98
C LYS A 53 2.18 -9.06 12.04
N ALA A 54 1.03 -8.56 11.63
CA ALA A 54 0.66 -7.17 11.71
C ALA A 54 -0.03 -6.87 13.05
N LYS A 55 0.27 -5.71 13.64
CA LYS A 55 -0.43 -5.17 14.80
C LYS A 55 -1.02 -3.79 14.50
N THR A 56 -1.96 -3.36 15.33
CA THR A 56 -2.45 -1.98 15.34
C THR A 56 -1.54 -1.15 16.25
N LEU A 57 -1.29 0.11 15.86
CA LEU A 57 -0.68 1.12 16.71
C LEU A 57 -1.53 2.39 16.62
N ASP A 58 -1.93 2.96 17.76
CA ASP A 58 -2.81 4.13 17.77
C ASP A 58 -2.12 5.36 17.15
N ASP A 59 -0.86 5.62 17.52
CA ASP A 59 -0.08 6.69 16.91
C ASP A 59 0.09 6.51 15.38
N LEU A 60 0.13 5.28 14.88
CA LEU A 60 0.17 5.02 13.43
C LEU A 60 -1.18 5.34 12.79
N ASN A 61 -2.29 4.99 13.45
CA ASN A 61 -3.62 5.31 12.96
C ASN A 61 -3.87 6.82 12.88
N GLU A 62 -3.37 7.57 13.86
CA GLU A 62 -3.42 9.03 13.88
C GLU A 62 -2.57 9.63 12.75
N ALA A 63 -1.34 9.14 12.55
CA ALA A 63 -0.48 9.62 11.47
C ALA A 63 -1.05 9.28 10.08
N VAL A 64 -1.66 8.11 9.89
CA VAL A 64 -2.34 7.74 8.63
C VAL A 64 -3.59 8.60 8.42
N GLU A 65 -4.30 8.97 9.47
CA GLU A 65 -5.43 9.92 9.38
C GLU A 65 -4.96 11.30 8.92
N ALA A 66 -3.92 11.85 9.53
CA ALA A 66 -3.31 13.11 9.09
C ALA A 66 -2.79 13.03 7.64
N THR A 67 -2.20 11.90 7.26
CA THR A 67 -1.70 11.68 5.89
C THR A 67 -2.85 11.57 4.88
N ALA A 68 -3.97 10.96 5.25
CA ALA A 68 -5.18 10.91 4.43
C ALA A 68 -5.80 12.31 4.24
N ASP A 69 -5.82 13.13 5.29
CA ASP A 69 -6.28 14.52 5.20
C ASP A 69 -5.32 15.37 4.34
N TYR A 70 -4.01 15.10 4.39
CA TYR A 70 -3.01 15.71 3.48
C TYR A 70 -3.24 15.29 2.02
N MET A 71 -3.45 14.00 1.76
CA MET A 71 -3.80 13.44 0.45
C MET A 71 -5.03 14.14 -0.14
N LEU A 72 -6.08 14.30 0.68
CA LEU A 72 -7.32 14.95 0.27
C LEU A 72 -7.12 16.44 -0.01
N SER A 73 -6.50 17.17 0.91
CA SER A 73 -6.35 18.64 0.82
C SER A 73 -5.40 19.09 -0.28
N ARG A 74 -4.39 18.28 -0.61
CA ARG A 74 -3.39 18.58 -1.65
C ARG A 74 -3.66 17.89 -2.99
N GLY A 75 -4.60 16.94 -3.03
CA GLY A 75 -4.85 16.14 -4.23
C GLY A 75 -3.71 15.17 -4.58
N VAL A 76 -2.83 14.87 -3.63
CA VAL A 76 -1.61 14.07 -3.84
C VAL A 76 -1.92 12.59 -3.62
N ARG A 77 -1.59 11.75 -4.59
CA ARG A 77 -1.76 10.28 -4.51
C ARG A 77 -0.45 9.52 -4.70
N ASP A 78 0.64 10.25 -4.90
CA ASP A 78 1.96 9.67 -5.07
C ASP A 78 2.44 9.10 -3.74
N ALA A 79 2.70 7.80 -3.72
CA ALA A 79 3.05 7.08 -2.50
C ALA A 79 4.36 7.58 -1.86
N ASN A 80 5.34 8.02 -2.66
CA ASN A 80 6.59 8.56 -2.14
C ASN A 80 6.38 9.88 -1.41
N THR A 81 5.53 10.75 -1.95
CA THR A 81 5.17 12.02 -1.31
C THR A 81 4.43 11.78 0.01
N LEU A 82 3.49 10.84 0.03
CA LEU A 82 2.76 10.46 1.24
C LEU A 82 3.65 9.76 2.27
N LEU A 83 4.60 8.94 1.81
CA LEU A 83 5.64 8.34 2.65
C LEU A 83 6.49 9.43 3.32
N GLY A 84 6.91 10.45 2.58
CA GLY A 84 7.65 11.59 3.14
C GLY A 84 6.86 12.32 4.24
N PHE A 85 5.56 12.50 4.04
CA PHE A 85 4.68 13.12 5.04
C PHE A 85 4.58 12.26 6.30
N ILE A 86 4.22 10.98 6.17
CA ILE A 86 4.08 10.11 7.34
C ILE A 86 5.41 9.83 8.04
N ALA A 87 6.53 9.83 7.31
CA ALA A 87 7.86 9.73 7.90
C ALA A 87 8.17 10.92 8.81
N ALA A 88 7.76 12.13 8.42
CA ALA A 88 7.87 13.32 9.25
C ALA A 88 6.96 13.24 10.49
N GLU A 89 5.70 12.83 10.33
CA GLU A 89 4.74 12.66 11.44
C GLU A 89 5.19 11.60 12.45
N ARG A 90 5.75 10.49 11.97
CA ARG A 90 6.19 9.36 12.80
C ARG A 90 7.62 9.48 13.29
N GLY A 91 8.38 10.45 12.78
CA GLY A 91 9.79 10.64 13.09
C GLY A 91 10.66 9.47 12.65
N TYR A 92 10.41 8.90 11.48
CA TYR A 92 11.33 7.90 10.89
C TYR A 92 12.64 8.59 10.54
N ARG A 93 13.75 8.07 11.07
CA ARG A 93 15.10 8.61 10.85
C ARG A 93 16.00 7.52 10.31
N GLU A 94 17.04 7.91 9.58
CA GLU A 94 18.01 7.02 8.96
C GLU A 94 18.77 6.16 9.98
N ASP A 95 18.92 6.66 11.22
CA ASP A 95 19.53 5.97 12.37
C ASP A 95 18.50 5.26 13.26
N SER A 96 17.22 5.24 12.88
CA SER A 96 16.17 4.63 13.69
C SER A 96 15.95 3.16 13.37
N THR A 97 15.36 2.44 14.32
CA THR A 97 14.85 1.09 14.09
C THR A 97 13.47 1.08 13.44
N LYS A 98 12.89 2.26 13.16
CA LYS A 98 11.52 2.40 12.67
C LYS A 98 11.52 2.92 11.23
N TYR A 99 10.91 2.15 10.36
CA TYR A 99 10.77 2.48 8.95
C TYR A 99 9.29 2.42 8.59
N GLY A 100 8.91 3.12 7.54
CA GLY A 100 7.56 3.04 7.00
C GLY A 100 7.59 2.86 5.50
N THR A 101 6.49 2.32 4.98
CA THR A 101 6.15 2.44 3.57
C THR A 101 4.69 2.83 3.43
N ALA A 102 4.37 3.56 2.37
CA ALA A 102 3.02 3.91 1.99
C ALA A 102 2.68 3.23 0.66
N PHE A 103 1.45 2.76 0.56
CA PHE A 103 0.90 2.15 -0.64
C PHE A 103 -0.47 2.76 -0.93
N VAL A 104 -0.70 3.14 -2.19
CA VAL A 104 -1.98 3.70 -2.62
C VAL A 104 -2.55 2.83 -3.72
N VAL A 105 -3.81 2.41 -3.55
CA VAL A 105 -4.56 1.64 -4.53
C VAL A 105 -5.97 2.19 -4.65
N SER A 106 -6.52 2.26 -5.85
CA SER A 106 -7.90 2.70 -6.05
C SER A 106 -8.91 1.60 -5.77
N ASP A 107 -10.11 1.98 -5.34
CA ASP A 107 -11.26 1.05 -5.16
C ASP A 107 -11.55 0.33 -6.50
N LYS A 108 -11.42 1.03 -7.63
CA LYS A 108 -11.61 0.47 -8.98
C LYS A 108 -10.58 -0.61 -9.34
N GLU A 109 -9.33 -0.43 -8.95
CA GLU A 109 -8.29 -1.44 -9.18
C GLU A 109 -8.54 -2.70 -8.34
N LEU A 110 -8.98 -2.53 -7.09
CA LEU A 110 -9.38 -3.65 -6.23
C LEU A 110 -10.62 -4.37 -6.77
N GLU A 111 -11.65 -3.63 -7.21
CA GLU A 111 -12.85 -4.20 -7.83
C GLU A 111 -12.53 -4.99 -9.12
N ALA A 112 -11.58 -4.51 -9.91
CA ALA A 112 -11.10 -5.21 -11.10
C ALA A 112 -10.27 -6.46 -10.76
N GLY A 113 -9.77 -6.56 -9.52
CA GLY A 113 -8.86 -7.59 -9.06
C GLY A 113 -7.43 -7.34 -9.54
N VAL A 114 -6.54 -6.99 -8.62
CA VAL A 114 -5.13 -6.79 -8.95
C VAL A 114 -4.41 -8.13 -8.97
N SER A 115 -3.69 -8.40 -10.06
CA SER A 115 -2.86 -9.61 -10.17
C SER A 115 -1.62 -9.51 -9.28
N ALA A 116 -1.07 -10.65 -8.87
CA ALA A 116 0.13 -10.68 -8.05
C ALA A 116 1.34 -10.00 -8.71
N SER A 117 1.52 -10.15 -10.02
CA SER A 117 2.61 -9.51 -10.76
C SER A 117 2.47 -7.99 -10.82
N SER A 118 1.26 -7.48 -11.05
CA SER A 118 0.99 -6.04 -11.01
C SER A 118 1.17 -5.48 -9.61
N ALA A 119 0.69 -6.19 -8.59
CA ALA A 119 0.86 -5.81 -7.19
C ALA A 119 2.34 -5.78 -6.80
N ALA A 120 3.10 -6.84 -7.09
CA ALA A 120 4.53 -6.92 -6.81
C ALA A 120 5.30 -5.80 -7.50
N SER A 121 5.01 -5.48 -8.76
CA SER A 121 5.63 -4.36 -9.47
C SER A 121 5.30 -3.02 -8.81
N ALA A 122 4.04 -2.80 -8.41
CA ALA A 122 3.62 -1.58 -7.75
C ALA A 122 4.28 -1.44 -6.38
N ILE A 123 4.27 -2.50 -5.58
CA ILE A 123 4.93 -2.58 -4.26
C ILE A 123 6.44 -2.32 -4.43
N ALA A 124 7.13 -3.03 -5.33
CA ALA A 124 8.55 -2.83 -5.57
C ALA A 124 8.88 -1.38 -5.96
N SER A 125 8.04 -0.75 -6.80
CA SER A 125 8.24 0.65 -7.21
C SER A 125 7.99 1.67 -6.09
N GLN A 126 7.12 1.36 -5.13
CA GLN A 126 6.72 2.27 -4.04
C GLN A 126 7.52 2.05 -2.76
N VAL A 127 7.98 0.81 -2.53
CA VAL A 127 8.76 0.40 -1.35
C VAL A 127 10.26 0.43 -1.65
N GLY A 128 10.68 0.28 -2.92
CA GLY A 128 12.09 0.25 -3.30
C GLY A 128 12.81 -1.06 -2.97
N LEU A 129 12.06 -2.14 -2.75
CA LEU A 129 12.57 -3.48 -2.44
C LEU A 129 12.19 -4.50 -3.52
N SER A 130 13.00 -5.54 -3.67
CA SER A 130 12.63 -6.71 -4.47
C SER A 130 11.53 -7.50 -3.76
N VAL A 131 10.49 -7.89 -4.49
CA VAL A 131 9.31 -8.59 -3.98
C VAL A 131 9.22 -9.97 -4.65
N ASP A 132 9.02 -11.04 -3.88
CA ASP A 132 8.73 -12.37 -4.45
C ASP A 132 7.26 -12.43 -4.90
N ILE A 133 7.08 -12.55 -6.22
CA ILE A 133 5.76 -12.63 -6.83
C ILE A 133 5.04 -13.90 -6.36
N ALA A 134 5.75 -15.02 -6.16
CA ALA A 134 5.15 -16.30 -5.81
C ALA A 134 4.37 -16.24 -4.49
N LYS A 135 4.89 -15.49 -3.52
CA LYS A 135 4.25 -15.31 -2.21
C LYS A 135 3.02 -14.42 -2.26
N ILE A 136 3.01 -13.44 -3.17
CA ILE A 136 1.81 -12.64 -3.45
C ILE A 136 0.79 -13.47 -4.24
N GLU A 137 1.22 -14.35 -5.15
CA GLU A 137 0.31 -15.26 -5.88
C GLU A 137 -0.48 -16.17 -4.94
N GLU A 138 0.12 -16.62 -3.84
CA GLU A 138 -0.57 -17.43 -2.82
C GLU A 138 -1.74 -16.67 -2.13
N LEU A 139 -1.74 -15.33 -2.15
CA LEU A 139 -2.88 -14.52 -1.65
C LEU A 139 -4.10 -14.57 -2.58
N GLY A 140 -3.93 -15.06 -3.81
CA GLY A 140 -4.93 -15.02 -4.89
C GLY A 140 -5.13 -13.61 -5.43
N THR A 141 -6.31 -13.33 -5.98
CA THR A 141 -6.66 -11.99 -6.46
C THR A 141 -6.70 -10.98 -5.31
N LEU A 142 -6.01 -9.85 -5.47
CA LEU A 142 -6.05 -8.73 -4.53
C LEU A 142 -7.28 -7.87 -4.85
N ASP A 143 -8.37 -8.17 -4.16
CA ASP A 143 -9.70 -7.57 -4.33
C ASP A 143 -10.19 -6.80 -3.09
N SER A 144 -9.30 -6.61 -2.10
CA SER A 144 -9.61 -5.94 -0.84
C SER A 144 -8.39 -5.19 -0.31
N PRO A 145 -8.59 -4.10 0.45
CA PRO A 145 -7.48 -3.35 1.05
C PRO A 145 -6.67 -4.22 2.02
N GLU A 146 -7.29 -5.17 2.71
CA GLU A 146 -6.61 -6.10 3.64
C GLU A 146 -5.67 -7.05 2.91
N LYS A 147 -6.09 -7.58 1.74
CA LYS A 147 -5.20 -8.40 0.90
C LYS A 147 -4.06 -7.57 0.31
N ALA A 148 -4.34 -6.33 -0.11
CA ALA A 148 -3.31 -5.41 -0.58
C ALA A 148 -2.29 -5.11 0.53
N ALA A 149 -2.74 -4.85 1.76
CA ALA A 149 -1.85 -4.65 2.90
C ALA A 149 -1.03 -5.89 3.24
N ALA A 150 -1.64 -7.08 3.20
CA ALA A 150 -0.91 -8.33 3.37
C ALA A 150 0.18 -8.50 2.30
N ALA A 151 -0.12 -8.20 1.04
CA ALA A 151 0.86 -8.24 -0.05
C ALA A 151 2.03 -7.27 0.17
N VAL A 152 1.75 -6.05 0.65
CA VAL A 152 2.81 -5.07 1.02
C VAL A 152 3.69 -5.64 2.13
N ILE A 153 3.10 -6.22 3.19
CA ILE A 153 3.86 -6.82 4.29
C ILE A 153 4.73 -7.97 3.79
N LEU A 154 4.21 -8.87 2.95
CA LEU A 154 5.00 -9.97 2.39
C LEU A 154 6.19 -9.46 1.57
N GLY A 155 5.95 -8.51 0.66
CA GLY A 155 7.01 -7.97 -0.19
C GLY A 155 8.08 -7.23 0.61
N VAL A 156 7.68 -6.52 1.68
CA VAL A 156 8.62 -5.88 2.61
C VAL A 156 9.40 -6.91 3.42
N ASP A 157 8.73 -7.92 3.99
CA ASP A 157 9.36 -8.93 4.86
C ASP A 157 10.45 -9.70 4.13
N GLU A 158 10.21 -10.05 2.87
CA GLU A 158 11.20 -10.71 2.02
C GLU A 158 12.36 -9.79 1.63
N GLY A 159 12.05 -8.55 1.24
CA GLY A 159 13.09 -7.57 0.93
C GLY A 159 14.00 -7.32 2.12
N LEU A 160 13.45 -7.24 3.33
CA LEU A 160 14.22 -7.09 4.57
C LEU A 160 14.99 -8.36 4.93
N LYS A 161 14.45 -9.56 4.68
CA LYS A 161 15.20 -10.82 4.86
C LYS A 161 16.46 -10.85 3.99
N GLN A 162 16.36 -10.44 2.73
CA GLN A 162 17.52 -10.32 1.83
C GLN A 162 18.60 -9.38 2.39
N TRP A 163 18.19 -8.31 3.09
CA TRP A 163 19.13 -7.40 3.75
C TRP A 163 19.66 -7.99 5.06
N SER A 164 18.86 -8.75 5.81
CA SER A 164 19.26 -9.37 7.07
C SER A 164 20.34 -10.44 6.91
N ASP A 165 20.42 -11.06 5.73
CA ASP A 165 21.46 -12.01 5.34
C ASP A 165 22.76 -11.33 4.89
N ASN A 166 22.73 -10.02 4.67
CA ASN A 166 23.89 -9.25 4.28
C ASN A 166 24.65 -8.79 5.53
N PRO A 167 25.94 -9.17 5.70
CA PRO A 167 26.72 -8.89 6.92
C PRO A 167 26.97 -7.41 7.16
N PHE A 168 26.69 -6.54 6.18
CA PHE A 168 26.77 -5.09 6.32
C PHE A 168 25.53 -4.46 6.97
N PHE A 169 24.42 -5.20 7.11
CA PHE A 169 23.17 -4.72 7.70
C PHE A 169 22.81 -5.50 8.97
N ASN A 170 22.78 -4.81 10.11
CA ASN A 170 22.40 -5.41 11.38
C ASN A 170 20.86 -5.39 11.60
N ILE A 171 20.13 -6.13 10.76
CA ILE A 171 18.67 -6.24 10.86
C ILE A 171 18.32 -7.53 11.61
N GLY A 172 17.81 -7.39 12.83
CA GLY A 172 17.26 -8.48 13.63
C GLY A 172 15.79 -8.73 13.34
N ASN A 173 15.04 -9.22 14.33
CA ASN A 173 13.63 -9.51 14.18
C ASN A 173 12.85 -8.26 13.76
N VAL A 174 12.00 -8.40 12.74
CA VAL A 174 11.14 -7.33 12.25
C VAL A 174 9.73 -7.54 12.79
N THR A 175 9.12 -6.47 13.30
CA THR A 175 7.69 -6.46 13.64
C THR A 175 6.96 -5.47 12.76
N TYR A 176 5.72 -5.80 12.39
CA TYR A 176 4.92 -4.99 11.49
C TYR A 176 3.74 -4.37 12.23
N ALA A 177 3.53 -3.08 12.03
CA ALA A 177 2.25 -2.44 12.30
C ALA A 177 1.64 -1.97 10.99
N VAL A 178 0.32 -2.01 10.89
CA VAL A 178 -0.38 -1.62 9.66
C VAL A 178 -1.58 -0.76 10.00
N SER A 179 -1.81 0.25 9.17
CA SER A 179 -3.02 1.05 9.20
C SER A 179 -3.44 1.40 7.78
N GLY A 180 -4.75 1.55 7.57
CA GLY A 180 -5.31 1.82 6.26
C GLY A 180 -6.56 2.70 6.35
N ARG A 181 -6.68 3.65 5.42
CA ARG A 181 -7.81 4.58 5.35
C ARG A 181 -8.36 4.67 3.93
N LYS A 182 -9.69 4.58 3.83
CA LYS A 182 -10.45 4.93 2.62
C LYS A 182 -10.50 6.45 2.48
N VAL A 183 -10.12 6.96 1.30
CA VAL A 183 -10.09 8.38 0.94
C VAL A 183 -10.94 8.59 -0.31
N THR A 184 -11.99 9.39 -0.19
CA THR A 184 -12.81 9.83 -1.33
C THR A 184 -12.34 11.22 -1.75
N MET A 185 -11.78 11.32 -2.95
CA MET A 185 -11.28 12.58 -3.51
C MET A 185 -12.45 13.48 -3.98
N PRO A 186 -12.23 14.78 -4.19
CA PRO A 186 -13.31 15.70 -4.61
C PRO A 186 -13.97 15.38 -5.96
N ASN A 187 -13.35 14.52 -6.76
CA ASN A 187 -13.87 14.04 -8.04
C ASN A 187 -14.54 12.66 -7.92
N ASP A 188 -14.96 12.27 -6.72
CA ASP A 188 -15.55 10.97 -6.37
C ASP A 188 -14.64 9.75 -6.62
N ALA A 189 -13.37 9.96 -6.94
CA ALA A 189 -12.41 8.86 -7.04
C ALA A 189 -12.04 8.37 -5.63
N VAL A 190 -12.12 7.06 -5.44
CA VAL A 190 -11.91 6.43 -4.13
C VAL A 190 -10.59 5.67 -4.12
N TYR A 191 -9.80 5.89 -3.07
CA TYR A 191 -8.51 5.25 -2.84
C TYR A 191 -8.42 4.67 -1.44
N TYR A 192 -7.57 3.67 -1.26
CA TYR A 192 -7.09 3.23 0.04
C TYR A 192 -5.63 3.64 0.18
N LEU A 193 -5.35 4.46 1.19
CA LEU A 193 -4.01 4.71 1.68
C LEU A 193 -3.70 3.61 2.70
N ILE A 194 -2.71 2.79 2.42
CA ILE A 194 -2.22 1.72 3.30
C ILE A 194 -0.81 2.09 3.73
N VAL A 195 -0.52 1.98 5.02
CA VAL A 195 0.81 2.23 5.57
C VAL A 195 1.22 1.03 6.41
N VAL A 196 2.43 0.56 6.15
CA VAL A 196 3.10 -0.47 6.95
C VAL A 196 4.28 0.19 7.65
N GLU A 197 4.27 0.17 8.98
CA GLU A 197 5.42 0.52 9.81
C GLU A 197 6.17 -0.76 10.19
N MET A 198 7.47 -0.76 9.96
CA MET A 198 8.40 -1.81 10.34
C MET A 198 9.20 -1.34 11.54
N ASN A 199 9.35 -2.19 12.54
CA ASN A 199 10.29 -1.96 13.62
C ASN A 199 11.28 -3.13 13.68
N THR A 200 12.56 -2.82 13.44
CA THR A 200 13.67 -3.78 13.38
C THR A 200 14.39 -3.80 14.73
N ALA A 201 14.59 -4.97 15.31
CA ALA A 201 15.55 -5.09 16.42
C ALA A 201 16.98 -5.02 15.85
N SER A 202 17.93 -4.42 16.58
CA SER A 202 19.36 -4.67 16.31
C SER A 202 19.69 -6.12 16.72
N LYS A 203 20.42 -6.89 15.89
CA LYS A 203 21.00 -8.17 16.35
C LYS A 203 22.14 -7.90 17.34
#